data_AF-A0A6I5CGB9-F1
#
_entry.id   AF-A0A6I5CGB9-F1
#
_cell.length_a   1.000
_cell.length_b   1.000
_cell.length_c   1.000
_cell.angle_alpha   90.00
_cell.angle_beta   90.00
_cell.angle_gamma   90.00
#
_symmetry.space_group_name_H-M   'P 1'
#
loop_
_entity.id
_entity.type
_entity.pdbx_description
1 polymer ?
#
loop_
_entity_poly.entity_id
_entity_poly.type
_entity_poly.pdbx_seq_one_letter_code
_entity_poly.pdbx_strand_id
1 'polypeptide(L)' 'CFEAALAALPRLGATADITGAVAAYLDRYVRAGRCPAEDLLDRAGAGEHRRAHGKDSRT' A
#
# COMPACT_ATOMS: atom_id res chain seq x y z
N CYS A 1 12.74 3.12 -11.96
CA CYS A 1 12.30 2.00 -12.82
C CYS A 1 10.79 1.88 -12.94
N PHE A 2 10.01 1.92 -11.85
CA PHE A 2 8.56 1.73 -11.91
C PHE A 2 7.81 2.73 -12.81
N GLU A 3 8.19 4.01 -12.76
CA GLU A 3 7.60 5.05 -13.62
C GLU A 3 7.81 4.78 -15.12
N ALA A 4 8.97 4.23 -15.49
CA ALA A 4 9.25 3.84 -16.87
C ALA A 4 8.36 2.67 -17.31
N ALA A 5 8.08 1.71 -16.44
CA ALA A 5 7.14 0.63 -16.70
C ALA A 5 5.70 1.15 -16.86
N LEU A 6 5.27 2.06 -15.98
CA LEU A 6 3.96 2.73 -16.08
C LEU A 6 3.82 3.47 -17.42
N ALA A 7 4.86 4.18 -17.85
CA ALA A 7 4.87 4.88 -19.16
C ALA A 7 4.83 3.91 -20.36
N ALA A 8 5.20 2.65 -20.19
CA ALA A 8 5.15 1.63 -21.24
C ALA A 8 3.77 0.95 -21.36
N LEU A 9 2.96 0.94 -20.30
CA LEU A 9 1.67 0.22 -20.26
C LEU A 9 0.71 0.56 -21.42
N PRO A 10 0.51 1.84 -21.81
CA PRO A 10 -0.37 2.15 -22.94
C PRO A 10 0.13 1.57 -24.26
N ARG A 11 1.45 1.47 -24.44
CA ARG A 11 2.08 0.89 -25.65
C ARG A 11 1.95 -0.62 -25.70
N LEU A 12 1.76 -1.26 -24.54
CA LEU A 12 1.50 -2.70 -24.41
C LEU A 12 0.02 -3.06 -24.53
N GLY A 13 -0.86 -2.08 -24.77
CA GLY A 13 -2.30 -2.29 -24.89
C GLY A 13 -3.04 -2.36 -23.55
N ALA A 14 -2.43 -1.91 -22.45
CA ALA A 14 -3.15 -1.75 -21.20
C ALA A 14 -4.25 -0.67 -21.36
N THR A 15 -5.42 -0.95 -20.81
CA THR A 15 -6.52 0.02 -20.82
C THR A 15 -6.22 1.22 -19.92
N ALA A 16 -6.99 2.29 -20.10
CA ALA A 16 -6.90 3.48 -19.25
C ALA A 16 -7.17 3.15 -17.78
N ASP A 17 -8.13 2.27 -17.49
CA ASP A 17 -8.42 1.78 -16.14
C ASP A 17 -7.21 1.11 -15.48
N ILE A 18 -6.53 0.21 -16.19
CA ILE A 18 -5.35 -0.47 -15.64
C ILE A 18 -4.20 0.52 -15.44
N THR A 19 -3.96 1.41 -16.40
CA THR A 19 -2.92 2.44 -16.29
C THR A 19 -3.21 3.36 -15.11
N GLY A 20 -4.46 3.76 -14.91
CA GLY A 20 -4.91 4.57 -13.77
C GLY A 20 -4.75 3.84 -12.43
N ALA A 21 -5.11 2.56 -12.37
CA ALA A 21 -4.94 1.74 -11.16
C ALA A 21 -3.46 1.60 -10.77
N VAL A 22 -2.57 1.37 -11.74
CA VAL A 22 -1.12 1.27 -11.49
C VAL A 22 -0.53 2.63 -11.10
N ALA A 23 -1.01 3.73 -11.69
CA ALA A 23 -0.62 5.07 -11.29
C ALA A 23 -1.04 5.39 -9.83
N ALA A 24 -2.25 4.99 -9.42
CA ALA A 24 -2.70 5.13 -8.05
C ALA A 24 -1.87 4.27 -7.07
N TYR A 25 -1.47 3.07 -7.49
CA TYR A 25 -0.59 2.20 -6.70
C TYR A 25 0.81 2.82 -6.51
N LEU A 26 1.39 3.39 -7.58
CA LEU A 26 2.66 4.11 -7.53
C LEU A 26 2.63 5.23 -6.51
N ASP A 27 1.56 6.03 -6.51
CA ASP A 27 1.42 7.17 -5.61
C ASP A 27 1.26 6.73 -4.15
N ARG A 28 0.36 5.77 -3.88
CA ARG A 28 0.02 5.33 -2.53
C ARG A 28 1.15 4.55 -1.83
N TYR A 29 1.92 3.76 -2.57
CA TYR A 29 2.87 2.82 -1.96
C TYR A 29 4.31 3.17 -2.35
N VAL A 30 4.60 3.22 -3.65
CA VAL A 30 5.99 3.35 -4.13
C VAL A 30 6.58 4.73 -3.80
N ARG A 31 5.83 5.81 -4.02
CA ARG A 31 6.28 7.18 -3.70
C ARG A 31 6.25 7.48 -2.21
N ALA A 32 5.25 6.96 -1.51
CA ALA A 32 5.14 7.10 -0.06
C ALA A 32 6.16 6.26 0.73
N GLY A 33 6.91 5.36 0.06
CA GLY A 33 7.81 4.41 0.72
C GLY A 33 7.08 3.42 1.63
N ARG A 34 5.78 3.21 1.37
CA ARG A 34 4.88 2.32 2.11
C ARG A 34 4.68 1.05 1.30
N CYS A 35 4.48 -0.08 1.95
CA CYS A 35 4.09 -1.31 1.28
C CYS A 35 2.62 -1.67 1.61
N PRO A 36 1.97 -2.50 0.77
CA PRO A 36 0.56 -2.86 0.97
C PRO A 36 0.28 -3.58 2.30
N ALA A 37 1.28 -4.22 2.90
CA ALA A 37 1.12 -4.88 4.19
C ALA A 37 0.91 -3.87 5.33
N GLU A 38 1.46 -2.65 5.22
CA GLU A 38 1.29 -1.60 6.21
C GLU A 38 -0.17 -1.16 6.31
N ASP A 39 -0.92 -1.19 5.19
CA ASP A 39 -2.36 -0.92 5.22
C ASP A 39 -3.13 -2.05 5.92
N LEU A 40 -2.65 -3.29 5.84
CA LEU A 40 -3.22 -4.42 6.59
C LEU A 40 -2.92 -4.29 8.08
N LEU A 41 -1.69 -3.88 8.43
CA LEU A 41 -1.28 -3.60 9.80
C LEU A 41 -2.06 -2.42 10.40
N ASP A 42 -2.28 -1.34 9.64
CA ASP A 42 -3.08 -0.19 10.08
C ASP A 42 -4.54 -0.61 10.33
N ARG A 43 -5.11 -1.50 9.50
CA ARG A 43 -6.46 -2.05 9.71
C ARG A 43 -6.53 -2.95 10.94
N ALA A 44 -5.53 -3.81 11.15
CA ALA A 44 -5.44 -4.67 12.33
C ALA A 44 -5.26 -3.83 13.60
N GLY A 45 -4.36 -2.85 13.56
CA GLY A 45 -4.07 -1.90 14.62
C GLY A 45 -5.24 -0.99 14.96
N ALA A 46 -6.08 -0.59 13.99
CA ALA A 46 -7.33 0.11 14.27
C ALA A 46 -8.33 -0.73 15.10
N GLY A 47 -8.24 -2.06 15.01
CA GLY A 47 -8.98 -3.00 15.87
C GLY A 47 -8.29 -3.27 17.21
N GLU A 48 -6.96 -3.37 17.23
CA GLU A 48 -6.13 -3.65 18.42
C GLU A 48 -5.90 -2.42 19.32
N HIS A 49 -5.91 -1.19 18.81
CA HIS A 49 -5.78 0.02 19.64
C HIS A 49 -6.93 0.19 20.65
N ARG A 50 -8.06 -0.51 20.46
CA ARG A 50 -9.14 -0.58 21.45
C ARG A 50 -8.96 -1.72 22.47
N ARG A 51 -8.06 -2.67 22.21
CA ARG A 51 -7.88 -3.92 22.94
C ARG A 51 -6.38 -4.24 23.02
N ALA A 52 -5.74 -3.81 24.10
CA ALA A 52 -4.48 -4.37 24.58
C ALA A 52 -3.19 -4.01 23.82
N HIS A 53 -2.46 -3.05 24.39
CA HIS A 53 -1.12 -3.42 24.85
C HIS A 53 -0.98 -3.09 26.34
N GLY A 54 -1.75 -3.80 27.16
CA GLY A 54 -1.40 -4.01 28.56
C GLY A 54 -0.26 -5.02 28.60
N LYS A 55 0.99 -4.56 28.46
CA LYS A 55 2.13 -5.30 28.99
C LYS A 55 2.52 -4.67 30.31
N ASP A 56 1.65 -4.90 31.30
CA ASP A 56 2.05 -4.83 32.69
C ASP A 56 2.33 -6.25 33.19
N SER A 57 3.48 -6.32 33.87
CA SER A 57 3.85 -7.28 34.92
C SER A 57 3.82 -8.78 34.60
N ARG A 58 5.00 -9.32 34.27
CA ARG A 58 5.38 -10.64 34.79
C ARG A 58 6.66 -10.50 35.64
N THR A 59 6.42 -10.61 36.95
CA THR A 59 7.35 -10.74 38.09
C THR A 59 8.43 -11.79 37.85
#